data_AF-A0A968JJF6-F1
#
_entry.id   AF-A0A968JJF6-F1
#
_cell.length_a   1.000
_cell.length_b   1.000
_cell.length_c   1.000
_cell.angle_alpha   90.00
_cell.angle_beta   90.00
_cell.angle_gamma   90.00
#
_symmetry.space_group_name_H-M   'P 1'
#
loop_
_entity.id
_entity.type
_entity.pdbx_description
1 polymer ?
#
loop_
_entity_poly.entity_id
_entity_poly.type
_entity_poly.pdbx_seq_one_letter_code
_entity_poly.pdbx_strand_id
1 'polypeptide(L)'
;MAYFGTDQSQVGRYLGGKSLSQIRLGLLFNGIFKIPMQFGILFIGAMLFVFYQFVQPPVFFNPSSLQRLEAQGYQVALAEITSAHEAAFARKKRSVEQLAPPCVPATKSK
;
A
#
# COMPACT_ATOMS: atom_id res chain seq x y z
N MET A 1 16.61 9.51 -12.06
CA MET A 1 16.05 9.24 -10.72
C MET A 1 17.13 8.69 -9.80
N ALA A 2 18.11 9.52 -9.45
CA ALA A 2 19.14 9.15 -8.49
C ALA A 2 18.59 9.34 -7.07
N TYR A 3 18.07 8.25 -6.52
CA TYR A 3 17.34 8.22 -5.26
C TYR A 3 18.26 8.39 -4.02
N PHE A 4 19.56 8.14 -4.18
CA PHE A 4 20.60 8.39 -3.18
C PHE A 4 21.65 9.41 -3.67
N GLY A 5 21.30 10.69 -3.63
CA GLY A 5 22.29 11.76 -3.52
C GLY A 5 23.07 12.15 -4.79
N THR A 6 22.76 11.59 -5.96
CA THR A 6 23.37 12.00 -7.24
C THR A 6 22.33 12.43 -8.28
N ASP A 7 21.21 13.01 -7.82
CA ASP A 7 20.37 13.80 -8.72
C ASP A 7 20.87 15.24 -8.64
N GLN A 8 21.22 15.81 -9.79
CA GLN A 8 21.84 17.12 -9.97
C GLN A 8 21.18 18.22 -9.12
N SER A 9 19.86 18.09 -8.87
CA SER A 9 19.02 18.99 -8.08
C SER A 9 19.38 19.07 -6.58
N GLN A 10 19.97 18.01 -6.00
CA GLN A 10 20.36 17.97 -4.58
C GLN A 10 21.84 18.27 -4.37
N VAL A 11 22.69 17.83 -5.29
CA VAL A 11 24.14 18.09 -5.27
C VAL A 11 24.43 19.59 -5.29
N GLY A 12 23.67 20.39 -6.04
CA GLY A 12 23.83 21.85 -6.07
C GLY A 12 23.51 22.56 -4.73
N ARG A 13 22.52 22.08 -3.96
CA ARG A 13 22.20 22.65 -2.63
C ARG A 13 23.21 22.23 -1.57
N TYR A 14 23.74 21.01 -1.65
CA TYR A 14 24.72 20.52 -0.69
C TYR A 14 26.13 21.06 -0.98
N LEU A 15 26.54 21.24 -2.24
CA LEU A 15 27.88 21.78 -2.58
C LEU A 15 27.94 23.32 -2.56
N GLY A 16 26.81 24.03 -2.58
CA GLY A 16 26.75 25.49 -2.46
C GLY A 16 26.76 26.04 -1.03
N GLY A 17 26.89 25.17 -0.02
CA GLY A 17 26.87 25.56 1.40
C GLY A 17 28.14 26.28 1.85
N LYS A 18 28.00 27.35 2.65
CA LYS A 18 29.09 28.24 3.08
C LYS A 18 30.22 27.55 3.86
N SER A 19 30.03 26.34 4.38
CA SER A 19 31.06 25.58 5.14
C SER A 19 30.86 24.06 5.08
N LEU A 20 31.95 23.28 5.11
CA LEU A 20 31.95 21.81 5.04
C LEU A 20 31.11 21.13 6.14
N SER A 21 31.05 21.72 7.34
CA SER A 21 30.28 21.20 8.47
C SER A 21 28.77 21.27 8.23
N GLN A 22 28.28 22.34 7.59
CA GLN A 22 26.86 22.49 7.26
C GLN A 22 26.40 21.49 6.18
N ILE A 23 27.28 21.17 5.25
CA ILE A 23 27.04 20.19 4.18
C ILE A 23 26.85 18.79 4.78
N ARG A 24 27.75 18.38 5.69
CA ARG A 24 27.69 17.08 6.36
C ARG A 24 26.43 16.93 7.21
N LEU A 25 26.07 17.98 7.94
CA LEU A 25 24.86 17.98 8.77
C LEU A 25 23.59 17.89 7.91
N GLY A 26 23.52 18.61 6.78
CA GLY A 26 22.40 18.53 5.84
C GLY A 26 22.25 17.17 5.16
N LEU A 27 23.37 16.48 4.90
CA LEU A 27 23.38 15.12 4.36
C LEU A 27 22.88 14.11 5.41
N LEU A 28 23.30 14.25 6.66
CA LEU A 28 22.88 13.38 7.76
C LEU A 28 21.38 13.51 8.02
N PHE A 29 20.84 14.73 8.07
CA PHE A 29 19.40 14.95 8.23
C PHE A 29 18.59 14.33 7.08
N ASN A 30 19.07 14.41 5.83
CA ASN A 30 18.42 13.77 4.71
C ASN A 30 18.29 12.26 4.94
N GLY A 31 19.38 11.58 5.33
CA GLY A 31 19.35 10.14 5.63
C GLY A 31 18.44 9.79 6.80
N ILE A 32 18.53 10.53 7.91
CA ILE A 32 17.75 10.29 9.13
C ILE A 32 16.24 10.38 8.86
N PHE A 33 15.78 11.31 8.03
CA PHE A 33 14.35 11.45 7.75
C PHE A 33 13.88 10.61 6.56
N LYS A 34 14.71 10.47 5.53
CA LYS A 34 14.33 9.80 4.28
C LYS A 34 14.28 8.28 4.43
N ILE A 35 15.18 7.70 5.23
CA ILE A 35 15.18 6.25 5.47
C ILE A 35 13.91 5.81 6.21
N PRO A 36 13.49 6.44 7.34
CA PRO A 36 12.23 6.10 8.01
C PRO A 36 11.00 6.39 7.16
N MET A 37 10.98 7.49 6.41
CA MET A 37 9.88 7.79 5.49
C MET A 37 9.71 6.68 4.44
N GLN A 38 10.82 6.17 3.89
CA GLN A 38 10.78 5.09 2.91
C GLN A 38 10.27 3.78 3.52
N PHE A 39 10.67 3.47 4.75
CA PHE A 39 10.10 2.35 5.49
C PHE A 39 8.61 2.53 5.78
N GLY A 40 8.16 3.76 6.06
CA GLY A 40 6.75 4.09 6.25
C GLY A 40 5.90 3.78 5.01
N ILE A 41 6.36 4.18 3.82
CA ILE A 41 5.67 3.87 2.56
C ILE A 41 5.59 2.36 2.32
N LEU A 42 6.71 1.65 2.51
CA LEU A 42 6.74 0.19 2.40
C LEU A 42 5.80 -0.48 3.40
N PHE A 43 5.81 -0.01 4.65
CA PHE A 43 4.97 -0.51 5.72
C PHE A 43 3.48 -0.31 5.42
N ILE A 44 3.07 0.85 4.89
CA ILE A 44 1.69 1.08 4.43
C ILE A 44 1.32 0.06 3.36
N GLY A 45 2.20 -0.22 2.40
CA GLY A 45 1.98 -1.25 1.38
C GLY A 45 1.79 -2.64 1.99
N ALA A 46 2.64 -3.04 2.93
CA ALA A 46 2.53 -4.31 3.65
C ALA A 46 1.22 -4.40 4.47
N MET A 47 0.84 -3.31 5.14
CA MET A 47 -0.42 -3.23 5.89
C MET A 47 -1.64 -3.36 4.98
N LEU A 48 -1.67 -2.66 3.84
CA LEU A 48 -2.75 -2.79 2.87
C LEU A 48 -2.82 -4.20 2.26
N PHE A 49 -1.67 -4.81 1.97
CA PHE A 49 -1.60 -6.18 1.48
C PHE A 49 -2.22 -7.17 2.49
N VAL A 50 -1.84 -7.08 3.77
CA VAL A 50 -2.41 -7.92 4.83
C VAL A 50 -3.89 -7.61 5.05
N PHE A 51 -4.29 -6.35 5.02
CA PHE A 51 -5.68 -5.94 5.19
C PHE A 51 -6.61 -6.54 4.13
N TYR A 52 -6.25 -6.42 2.84
CA TYR A 52 -7.04 -6.96 1.72
C TYR A 52 -6.94 -8.49 1.57
N GLN A 53 -6.19 -9.14 2.45
CA GLN A 53 -6.22 -10.58 2.60
C GLN A 53 -7.48 -11.06 3.33
N PHE A 54 -8.04 -10.23 4.22
CA PHE A 54 -9.20 -10.56 5.05
C PHE A 54 -10.45 -9.72 4.72
N VAL A 55 -10.25 -8.49 4.24
CA VAL A 55 -11.33 -7.60 3.79
C VAL A 55 -11.44 -7.64 2.28
N GLN A 56 -12.64 -7.88 1.77
CA GLN A 56 -12.87 -7.97 0.33
C GLN A 56 -12.84 -6.56 -0.29
N PRO A 57 -11.96 -6.29 -1.28
CA PRO A 57 -12.02 -5.05 -2.04
C PRO A 57 -13.21 -5.08 -3.00
N PRO A 58 -13.79 -3.91 -3.32
CA PRO A 58 -14.79 -3.82 -4.38
C PRO A 58 -14.20 -4.28 -5.72
N VAL A 59 -15.04 -4.81 -6.60
CA VAL A 59 -14.66 -5.22 -7.96
C VAL A 59 -14.07 -4.04 -8.73
N PHE A 60 -14.62 -2.84 -8.50
CA PHE A 60 -14.13 -1.60 -9.09
C PHE A 60 -14.27 -0.45 -8.09
N PHE A 61 -13.23 0.35 -7.92
CA PHE A 61 -13.17 1.39 -6.89
C PHE A 61 -13.87 2.70 -7.29
N ASN A 62 -14.07 2.96 -8.58
CA ASN A 62 -14.71 4.19 -9.05
C ASN A 62 -16.22 3.97 -9.26
N PRO A 63 -17.08 4.52 -8.38
CA PRO A 63 -18.52 4.29 -8.44
C PRO A 63 -19.17 4.92 -9.68
N SER A 64 -18.62 6.02 -10.19
CA SER A 64 -19.20 6.71 -11.36
C SER A 64 -19.13 5.87 -12.64
N SER A 65 -18.07 5.06 -12.80
CA SER A 65 -17.95 4.16 -13.94
C SER A 65 -18.93 3.00 -13.85
N LEU A 66 -19.15 2.46 -12.64
CA LEU A 66 -20.13 1.39 -12.40
C LEU A 66 -21.55 1.87 -12.74
N GLN A 67 -21.94 3.05 -12.27
CA GLN A 67 -23.24 3.63 -12.60
C GLN A 67 -23.45 3.83 -14.10
N ARG A 68 -22.40 4.23 -14.83
CA ARG A 68 -22.46 4.37 -16.30
C ARG A 68 -22.65 3.02 -16.99
N LEU A 69 -21.99 1.97 -16.52
CA LEU A 69 -22.14 0.61 -17.05
C LEU A 69 -23.54 0.06 -16.78
N GLU A 70 -24.09 0.31 -15.59
CA GLU A 70 -25.46 -0.06 -15.23
C GLU A 70 -26.49 0.66 -16.12
N ALA A 71 -26.30 1.97 -16.36
CA ALA A 71 -27.14 2.76 -17.26
C ALA A 71 -27.06 2.33 -18.73
N GLN A 72 -25.94 1.75 -19.15
CA GLN A 72 -25.74 1.17 -20.48
C GLN A 72 -26.27 -0.28 -20.61
N GLY A 73 -26.87 -0.84 -19.54
CA GLY A 73 -27.48 -2.17 -19.57
C GLY A 73 -26.54 -3.34 -19.28
N TYR A 74 -25.31 -3.10 -18.84
CA TYR A 74 -24.33 -4.16 -18.51
C TYR A 74 -24.56 -4.83 -17.14
N GLN A 75 -25.76 -4.71 -16.56
CA GLN A 75 -26.04 -5.18 -15.20
C GLN A 75 -25.81 -6.69 -15.03
N VAL A 76 -26.19 -7.49 -16.04
CA VAL A 76 -25.99 -8.95 -16.01
C VAL A 76 -24.51 -9.32 -16.02
N ALA A 77 -23.73 -8.70 -16.90
CA ALA A 77 -22.29 -8.93 -16.99
C ALA A 77 -21.56 -8.46 -15.71
N LEU A 78 -21.96 -7.32 -15.14
CA LEU A 78 -21.42 -6.84 -13.87
C LEU A 78 -21.74 -7.78 -12.71
N ALA A 79 -22.96 -8.32 -12.64
CA ALA A 79 -23.34 -9.29 -11.63
C ALA A 79 -22.53 -10.59 -11.75
N GLU A 80 -22.30 -11.08 -12.97
CA GLU A 80 -21.49 -12.26 -13.23
C GLU A 80 -20.04 -12.06 -12.74
N ILE A 81 -19.41 -10.94 -13.14
CA ILE A 81 -18.03 -10.60 -12.71
C ILE A 81 -17.96 -10.45 -11.19
N THR A 82 -18.98 -9.82 -10.57
CA THR A 82 -19.02 -9.63 -9.12
C THR A 82 -19.12 -10.96 -8.38
N SER A 83 -19.95 -11.89 -8.86
CA SER A 83 -20.06 -13.23 -8.28
C SER A 83 -18.76 -14.04 -8.44
N ALA A 84 -18.08 -13.92 -9.58
CA ALA A 84 -16.81 -14.58 -9.82
C ALA A 84 -15.70 -14.04 -8.91
N HIS A 85 -15.70 -12.73 -8.67
CA HIS A 85 -14.78 -12.06 -7.75
C HIS A 85 -15.01 -12.50 -6.29
N GLU A 86 -16.26 -12.54 -5.84
CA GLU A 86 -16.65 -13.05 -4.51
C GLU A 86 -16.18 -14.50 -4.31
N ALA A 87 -16.43 -15.37 -5.30
CA ALA A 87 -16.00 -16.76 -5.24
C ALA A 87 -14.47 -16.88 -5.19
N ALA A 88 -13.74 -16.08 -5.98
CA ALA A 88 -12.29 -16.04 -5.95
C ALA A 88 -11.74 -15.55 -4.60
N PHE A 89 -12.36 -14.52 -4.02
CA PHE A 89 -12.00 -14.01 -2.71
C PHE A 89 -12.22 -15.05 -1.60
N ALA A 90 -13.37 -15.73 -1.61
CA ALA A 90 -13.68 -16.79 -0.63
C ALA A 90 -12.67 -17.95 -0.70
N ARG A 91 -12.28 -18.39 -1.91
CA ARG A 91 -11.24 -19.42 -2.09
C ARG A 91 -9.90 -18.96 -1.51
N LYS A 92 -9.47 -17.74 -1.86
CA LYS A 92 -8.21 -17.13 -1.38
C LYS A 92 -8.20 -17.02 0.15
N LYS A 93 -9.29 -16.55 0.75
CA LYS A 93 -9.43 -16.38 2.21
C LYS A 93 -9.27 -17.72 2.93
N ARG A 94 -9.92 -18.78 2.45
CA ARG A 94 -9.79 -20.13 3.02
C ARG A 94 -8.35 -20.63 2.99
N SER A 95 -7.62 -20.42 1.90
CA SER A 95 -6.21 -20.81 1.80
C SER A 95 -5.32 -20.04 2.78
N VAL A 96 -5.60 -18.75 3.03
CA VAL A 96 -4.82 -17.99 4.01
C VAL A 96 -5.17 -18.36 5.44
N GLU A 97 -6.43 -18.67 5.75
CA GLU A 97 -6.82 -19.20 7.06
C GLU A 97 -6.15 -20.54 7.38
N GLN A 98 -5.92 -21.40 6.37
CA GLN A 98 -5.18 -22.66 6.54
C GLN A 98 -3.69 -22.46 6.83
N LEU A 99 -3.09 -21.39 6.31
CA LEU A 99 -1.68 -21.05 6.50
C LEU A 99 -1.46 -20.20 7.76
N ALA A 100 -2.51 -19.55 8.27
CA ALA A 100 -2.44 -18.73 9.47
C ALA A 100 -2.42 -19.61 10.73
N PRO A 101 -1.63 -19.25 11.76
CA PRO A 101 -1.66 -19.96 13.04
C PRO A 101 -3.08 -19.92 13.64
N PRO A 102 -3.52 -20.97 14.35
CA PRO A 102 -4.85 -21.02 14.94
C PRO A 102 -5.06 -19.81 15.84
N CYS A 103 -6.14 -19.07 15.58
CA CYS A 103 -6.57 -17.97 16.44
C CYS A 103 -6.84 -18.54 17.83
N VAL A 104 -5.95 -18.30 18.79
CA VAL A 104 -6.23 -18.60 20.21
C VAL A 104 -7.30 -17.60 20.64
N PRO A 105 -8.53 -18.03 20.92
CA PRO A 105 -9.55 -17.11 21.42
C PRO A 105 -9.03 -16.50 22.72
N ALA A 106 -9.06 -15.18 22.81
CA ALA A 106 -8.77 -14.47 24.06
C ALA A 106 -9.79 -14.94 25.10
N THR A 107 -9.40 -15.89 25.95
CA THR A 107 -10.18 -16.33 27.09
C THR A 107 -10.41 -15.12 27.97
N LYS A 108 -11.66 -14.66 28.05
CA LYS A 108 -12.08 -13.65 29.02
C LYS A 108 -11.73 -14.17 30.41
N SER A 109 -10.73 -13.58 31.05
CA SER A 109 -10.54 -13.71 32.48
C SER A 109 -11.82 -13.20 33.15
N LYS A 110 -12.51 -14.08 33.85
CA LYS A 110 -13.41 -13.67 34.93
C LYS A 110 -12.58 -13.17 36.11
#